data_AF-F3KHC9-F1
#
_entry.id   AF-F3KHC9-F1
#
_cell.length_a   1.000
_cell.length_b   1.000
_cell.length_c   1.000
_cell.angle_alpha   90.00
_cell.angle_beta   90.00
_cell.angle_gamma   90.00
#
_symmetry.space_group_name_H-M   'P 1'
#
loop_
_entity.id
_entity.type
_entity.pdbx_description
1 polymer ?
#
loop_
_entity_poly.entity_id
_entity_poly.type
_entity_poly.pdbx_seq_one_letter_code
_entity_poly.pdbx_strand_id
1 'polypeptide(L)' 'MRSEVFEQVAIKLADGNTINYPLKLKHATYSRELKETTCGFEFIDIDKAGQRIVDRFVYFLQREARRLETK' A
#
# COMPACT_ATOMS: atom_id res chain seq x y z
N MET A 1 -21.87 -5.12 0.94
CA MET A 1 -21.16 -3.84 1.15
C MET A 1 -20.62 -3.41 -0.21
N ARG A 2 -21.01 -2.25 -0.76
CA ARG A 2 -20.42 -1.77 -2.01
C ARG A 2 -18.97 -1.36 -1.72
N SER A 3 -18.00 -2.01 -2.35
CA SER A 3 -16.60 -1.55 -2.31
C SER A 3 -16.52 -0.22 -3.04
N GLU A 4 -16.04 0.80 -2.33
CA GLU A 4 -15.75 2.11 -2.90
C GLU A 4 -14.47 2.04 -3.76
N VAL A 5 -14.48 2.77 -4.87
CA VAL A 5 -13.34 2.89 -5.78
C VAL A 5 -12.83 4.33 -5.73
N PHE A 6 -11.55 4.47 -5.47
CA PHE A 6 -10.83 5.73 -5.49
C PHE A 6 -10.09 5.82 -6.82
N GLU A 7 -10.59 6.66 -7.73
CA GLU A 7 -10.11 6.68 -9.12
C GLU A 7 -8.71 7.30 -9.29
N GLN A 8 -8.34 8.24 -8.41
CA GLN A 8 -7.06 8.95 -8.49
C GLN A 8 -6.36 8.92 -7.13
N VAL A 9 -5.57 7.88 -6.89
CA VAL A 9 -4.77 7.75 -5.67
C VAL A 9 -3.29 7.82 -6.01
N ALA A 10 -2.60 8.75 -5.35
CA ALA A 10 -1.14 8.84 -5.37
C ALA A 10 -0.59 8.30 -4.05
N ILE A 11 0.17 7.21 -4.11
CA ILE A 11 0.88 6.65 -2.95
C ILE A 11 2.36 6.99 -3.07
N LYS A 12 2.88 7.74 -2.09
CA LYS A 12 4.31 8.01 -1.95
C LYS A 12 4.95 6.89 -1.15
N LEU A 13 5.86 6.16 -1.76
CA LEU A 13 6.61 5.07 -1.14
C LEU A 13 7.84 5.62 -0.43
N ALA A 14 8.25 4.96 0.65
CA ALA A 14 9.37 5.41 1.48
C ALA A 14 10.73 5.34 0.76
N ASP A 15 10.81 4.59 -0.35
CA ASP A 15 11.99 4.52 -1.22
C ASP A 15 12.07 5.70 -2.22
N GLY A 16 11.17 6.69 -2.11
CA GLY A 16 11.12 7.89 -2.94
C GLY A 16 10.27 7.75 -4.20
N ASN A 17 9.79 6.55 -4.53
CA ASN A 17 8.91 6.35 -5.68
C ASN A 17 7.47 6.79 -5.39
N THR A 18 6.73 7.18 -6.42
CA THR A 18 5.28 7.43 -6.33
C THR A 18 4.55 6.55 -7.33
N ILE A 19 3.48 5.91 -6.88
CA ILE A 19 2.59 5.11 -7.73
C ILE A 19 1.22 5.78 -7.80
N ASN A 20 0.64 5.82 -8.99
CA ASN A 20 -0.63 6.46 -9.27
C ASN A 20 -1.56 5.45 -9.95
N TYR A 21 -2.46 4.84 -9.17
CA TYR A 21 -3.39 3.84 -9.66
C TYR A 21 -4.73 3.97 -8.93
N PRO A 22 -5.85 3.64 -9.60
CA PRO A 22 -7.11 3.50 -8.91
C PRO A 22 -7.04 2.40 -7.84
N LEU A 23 -7.67 2.63 -6.70
CA LEU A 23 -7.71 1.66 -5.60
C LEU A 23 -9.14 1.29 -5.26
N LYS A 24 -9.36 0.00 -4.98
CA LYS A 24 -10.61 -0.51 -4.44
C LYS A 24 -10.47 -0.72 -2.94
N LEU A 25 -11.38 -0.12 -2.15
CA LEU A 25 -11.46 -0.40 -0.72
C LEU A 25 -12.02 -1.82 -0.50
N LYS A 26 -11.27 -2.66 0.21
CA LYS A 26 -11.62 -4.05 0.51
C LYS A 26 -12.23 -4.20 1.89
N HIS A 27 -11.65 -3.51 2.88
CA HIS A 27 -12.13 -3.49 4.25
C HIS A 27 -11.71 -2.20 4.93
N ALA A 28 -12.51 -1.73 5.87
CA ALA A 28 -12.19 -0.63 6.75
C ALA A 28 -12.61 -1.03 8.17
N THR A 29 -11.66 -1.03 9.10
CA THR A 29 -11.88 -1.42 10.49
C THR A 29 -11.47 -0.29 11.40
N TYR A 30 -12.40 0.19 12.20
CA TYR A 30 -12.13 1.22 13.21
C TYR A 30 -11.69 0.59 14.53
N SER A 31 -10.51 0.98 15.02
CA SER A 31 -10.05 0.67 16.37
C SER A 31 -10.42 1.81 17.31
N ARG A 32 -11.29 1.54 18.29
CA ARG A 32 -11.64 2.52 19.34
C ARG A 32 -10.48 2.86 20.25
N GLU A 33 -9.61 1.87 20.51
CA GLU A 33 -8.44 2.03 21.38
C GLU A 33 -7.45 3.01 20.76
N LEU A 34 -7.11 2.80 19.48
CA LEU A 34 -6.17 3.66 18.75
C LEU A 34 -6.83 4.95 18.23
N LYS A 35 -8.17 4.98 18.20
CA LYS A 35 -8.98 6.01 17.54
C LYS A 35 -8.64 6.18 16.06
N GLU A 36 -8.30 5.08 15.40
CA GLU A 36 -7.85 5.04 14.01
C GLU A 36 -8.68 4.07 13.17
N THR A 37 -8.82 4.36 11.88
CA THR A 37 -9.42 3.46 10.90
C THR A 37 -8.33 2.87 10.04
N THR A 38 -8.19 1.54 10.06
CA THR A 38 -7.30 0.81 9.15
C THR A 38 -8.07 0.39 7.92
N CYS A 39 -7.57 0.74 6.74
CA CYS A 39 -8.18 0.41 5.45
C CYS A 39 -7.27 -0.52 4.64
N GLY A 40 -7.86 -1.59 4.10
CA GLY A 40 -7.22 -2.45 3.12
C GLY A 40 -7.63 -2.07 1.71
N PHE A 41 -6.65 -1.89 0.82
CA PHE A 41 -6.87 -1.50 -0.57
C PHE A 41 -6.32 -2.54 -1.54
N GLU A 42 -6.95 -2.64 -2.71
CA GLU A 42 -6.50 -3.42 -3.84
C GLU A 42 -6.26 -2.49 -5.04
N PHE A 43 -5.12 -2.62 -5.71
CA PHE A 43 -4.85 -1.89 -6.95
C PHE A 43 -5.77 -2.40 -8.07
N ILE A 44 -6.37 -1.47 -8.82
CA ILE A 44 -7.17 -1.80 -10.00
C ILE A 44 -6.28 -1.61 -11.24
N ASP A 45 -6.28 -2.62 -12.12
CA ASP A 45 -5.60 -2.60 -13.42
C ASP A 45 -4.13 -2.16 -13.36
N ILE A 46 -3.40 -2.60 -12.33
CA ILE A 46 -1.97 -2.32 -12.21
C ILE A 46 -1.21 -2.94 -13.39
N ASP A 47 -0.42 -2.12 -14.07
CA ASP A 47 0.38 -2.56 -15.21
C ASP A 47 1.71 -3.18 -14.76
N LYS A 48 2.46 -3.75 -15.71
CA LYS A 48 3.75 -4.39 -15.42
C LYS A 48 4.80 -3.41 -14.87
N ALA A 49 4.72 -2.12 -15.20
CA ALA A 49 5.65 -1.13 -14.66
C ALA A 49 5.32 -0.85 -13.18
N GLY A 50 4.05 -0.61 -12.85
CA GLY A 50 3.57 -0.43 -11.49
C GLY A 50 3.88 -1.62 -10.59
N GLN A 51 3.57 -2.83 -11.05
CA GLN A 51 3.84 -4.05 -10.28
C GLN A 51 5.33 -4.17 -9.92
N ARG A 52 6.24 -3.87 -10.87
CA ARG A 52 7.69 -3.90 -10.61
C ARG A 52 8.15 -2.86 -9.59
N ILE A 53 7.49 -1.71 -9.52
CA ILE A 53 7.78 -0.70 -8.48
C ILE A 53 7.36 -1.23 -7.12
N VAL A 54 6.15 -1.78 -7.01
CA VAL A 54 5.63 -2.38 -5.77
C VAL A 54 6.52 -3.53 -5.30
N ASP A 55 6.89 -4.46 -6.18
CA ASP A 55 7.75 -5.59 -5.84
C ASP A 55 9.12 -5.13 -5.30
N ARG A 56 9.71 -4.12 -5.96
CA ARG A 56 10.99 -3.53 -5.52
C ARG A 56 10.87 -2.87 -4.16
N PHE A 57 9.77 -2.17 -3.90
CA PHE A 57 9.50 -1.54 -2.62
C PHE A 57 9.32 -2.57 -1.51
N VAL A 58 8.58 -3.65 -1.76
CA VAL A 58 8.44 -4.76 -0.80
C VAL A 58 9.80 -5.39 -0.49
N TYR A 59 10.62 -5.63 -1.52
CA TYR A 59 11.98 -6.13 -1.32
C TYR A 59 12.86 -5.18 -0.50
N PHE A 60 12.75 -3.87 -0.74
CA PHE A 60 13.41 -2.84 0.07
C PHE A 60 13.00 -2.96 1.55
N LEU A 61 11.70 -3.00 1.85
CA LEU A 61 11.19 -3.11 3.23
C LEU A 61 11.67 -4.40 3.91
N GLN A 62 11.63 -5.54 3.21
CA GLN A 62 12.10 -6.82 3.73
C GLN A 62 13.59 -6.79 4.06
N ARG A 63 14.39 -6.15 3.22
CA ARG A 63 15.83 -6.00 3.46
C ARG A 63 16.11 -5.11 4.67
N GLU A 64 15.39 -4.01 4.82
CA GLU A 64 15.54 -3.13 5.99
C GLU A 64 15.08 -3.81 7.28
N ALA A 65 13.99 -4.59 7.26
CA ALA A 65 13.54 -5.37 8.42
C ALA A 65 14.62 -6.35 8.91
N ARG A 66 15.25 -7.11 7.99
CA ARG A 66 16.36 -8.02 8.33
C ARG A 66 17.56 -7.31 8.95
N ARG A 67 17.85 -6.09 8.51
CA ARG A 67 18.93 -5.27 9.08
C ARG A 67 18.64 -4.84 10.51
N LEU A 68 17.37 -4.57 10.84
CA LEU A 68 16.96 -4.23 12.19
C LEU A 68 17.03 -5.44 13.13
N GLU A 69 16.68 -6.64 12.66
CA GLU A 69 16.74 -7.87 13.46
C GLU A 69 18.16 -8.31 13.85
N THR A 70 19.17 -7.87 13.08
CA THR A 70 20.58 -8.20 13.34
C THR A 70 21.26 -7.19 14.29
N LYS A 71 20.56 -6.11 14.66
CA LYS A 71 21.05 -5.05 15.56
C LYS A 71 20.50 -5.24 16.97
#